data_AF-A0A377TDF3-F1
#
_entry.id   AF-A0A377TDF3-F1
#
_cell.length_a   1.000
_cell.length_b   1.000
_cell.length_c   1.000
_cell.angle_alpha   90.00
_cell.angle_beta   90.00
_cell.angle_gamma   90.00
#
_symmetry.space_group_name_H-M   'P 1'
#
loop_
_entity.id
_entity.type
_entity.pdbx_description
1 polymer ?
#
loop_
_entity_poly.entity_id
_entity_poly.type
_entity_poly.pdbx_seq_one_letter_code
_entity_poly.pdbx_strand_id
1 'polypeptide(L)'
;MSDSMLSFYHDFLDQWPLIYLGIWATIKLTVVISVTGFLLGVVVLYLSLSKNSRLARWVEAYKSFFIGTPLICIIYILYYGLPTLGFRMSPFEVTVLASP
;
A
#
# COMPACT_ATOMS: atom_id res chain seq x y z
N MET A 1 4.93 40.98 -9.37
CA MET A 1 3.98 40.30 -8.46
C MET A 1 2.79 39.73 -9.23
N SER A 2 2.18 40.48 -10.15
CA SER A 2 1.15 39.96 -11.08
C SER A 2 1.70 38.85 -11.99
N ASP A 3 2.89 39.06 -12.55
CA ASP A 3 3.43 38.19 -13.61
C ASP A 3 3.85 36.82 -13.08
N SER A 4 4.36 36.76 -11.84
CA SER A 4 4.68 35.51 -11.13
C SER A 4 3.45 34.71 -10.73
N MET A 5 2.32 35.38 -10.50
CA MET A 5 1.06 34.69 -10.22
C MET A 5 0.49 34.10 -11.50
N LEU A 6 0.51 34.86 -12.60
CA LEU A 6 0.10 34.40 -13.92
C LEU A 6 0.89 33.16 -14.37
N SER A 7 2.23 33.17 -14.23
CA SER A 7 3.04 32.00 -14.58
C SER A 7 2.66 30.76 -13.74
N PHE A 8 2.43 30.94 -12.44
CA PHE A 8 1.97 29.85 -11.58
C PHE A 8 0.60 29.27 -12.01
N TYR A 9 -0.37 30.11 -12.40
CA TYR A 9 -1.66 29.62 -12.87
C TYR A 9 -1.54 28.81 -14.16
N HIS A 10 -0.68 29.23 -15.09
CA HIS A 10 -0.41 28.46 -16.30
C HIS A 10 0.23 27.11 -15.98
N ASP A 11 1.29 27.10 -15.17
CA ASP A 11 1.95 25.86 -14.74
C ASP A 11 0.97 24.93 -14.00
N PHE A 12 0.11 25.49 -13.16
CA PHE A 12 -0.90 24.72 -12.43
C PHE A 12 -1.93 24.08 -13.36
N LEU A 13 -2.44 24.82 -14.34
CA LEU A 13 -3.41 24.29 -15.31
C LEU A 13 -2.78 23.23 -16.22
N ASP A 14 -1.50 23.40 -16.57
CA ASP A 14 -0.75 22.41 -17.35
C ASP A 14 -0.51 21.12 -16.56
N GLN A 15 -0.27 21.23 -15.25
CA GLN A 15 -0.08 20.07 -14.35
C GLN A 15 -1.40 19.49 -13.83
N TRP A 16 -2.52 20.20 -13.95
CA TRP A 16 -3.83 19.77 -13.44
C TRP A 16 -4.23 18.35 -13.83
N PRO A 17 -4.04 17.89 -15.08
CA PRO A 17 -4.35 16.51 -15.46
C PRO A 17 -3.53 15.47 -14.68
N LEU A 18 -2.25 15.73 -14.43
CA LEU A 18 -1.38 14.83 -13.66
C LEU A 18 -1.76 14.83 -12.18
N ILE A 19 -2.08 15.99 -11.62
CA ILE A 19 -2.57 16.12 -10.24
C ILE A 19 -3.87 15.32 -10.07
N TYR A 20 -4.81 15.49 -10.99
CA TYR A 20 -6.07 14.76 -10.99
C TYR A 20 -5.85 13.24 -11.07
N LEU A 21 -4.97 12.78 -11.97
CA LEU A 21 -4.61 11.36 -12.06
C LEU A 21 -3.99 10.83 -10.77
N GLY A 22 -3.12 11.60 -10.12
CA GLY A 22 -2.52 11.24 -8.84
C GLY A 22 -3.54 11.15 -7.70
N ILE A 23 -4.48 12.10 -7.63
CA ILE A 23 -5.60 12.07 -6.67
C ILE A 23 -6.44 10.83 -6.89
N TRP A 24 -6.83 10.56 -8.15
CA TRP A 24 -7.63 9.40 -8.48
C TRP A 24 -6.93 8.09 -8.15
N ALA A 25 -5.64 7.96 -8.47
CA ALA A 25 -4.85 6.80 -8.13
C ALA A 25 -4.75 6.59 -6.61
N THR A 26 -4.59 7.66 -5.84
CA THR A 26 -4.52 7.61 -4.37
C THR A 26 -5.84 7.15 -3.77
N ILE A 27 -6.97 7.69 -4.25
CA ILE A 27 -8.31 7.27 -3.81
C ILE A 27 -8.52 5.79 -4.12
N LYS A 28 -8.25 5.37 -5.36
CA LYS A 28 -8.39 3.97 -5.79
C LYS A 28 -7.55 3.03 -4.90
N LEU A 29 -6.28 3.38 -4.68
CA LEU A 29 -5.36 2.59 -3.89
C LEU A 29 -5.80 2.50 -2.42
N THR A 30 -6.19 3.64 -1.83
CA THR A 30 -6.66 3.72 -0.44
C THR A 30 -7.90 2.88 -0.21
N VAL A 31 -8.88 2.96 -1.12
CA VAL A 31 -10.11 2.16 -1.02
C VAL A 31 -9.79 0.67 -1.10
N VAL A 32 -8.97 0.25 -2.07
CA VAL A 32 -8.62 -1.17 -2.23
C VAL A 32 -7.91 -1.70 -0.99
N ILE A 33 -6.84 -1.03 -0.55
CA ILE A 33 -6.06 -1.43 0.63
C ILE A 33 -6.92 -1.45 1.89
N SER A 34 -7.76 -0.43 2.09
CA SER A 34 -8.62 -0.34 3.28
C SER A 34 -9.61 -1.50 3.33
N VAL A 35 -10.23 -1.84 2.20
CA VAL A 35 -11.20 -2.95 2.13
C VAL A 35 -10.49 -4.29 2.31
N THR A 36 -9.38 -4.53 1.61
CA THR A 36 -8.65 -5.81 1.71
C THR A 36 -8.06 -6.00 3.09
N GLY A 37 -7.40 -4.98 3.65
CA GLY A 37 -6.80 -5.04 4.97
C GLY A 37 -7.84 -5.13 6.09
N PHE A 38 -9.02 -4.51 5.92
CA PHE A 38 -10.12 -4.70 6.87
C PHE A 38 -10.62 -6.15 6.86
N LEU A 39 -10.86 -6.73 5.68
CA LEU A 39 -11.33 -8.11 5.56
C LEU A 39 -10.30 -9.10 6.12
N LEU A 40 -9.02 -8.94 5.76
CA LEU A 40 -7.92 -9.74 6.31
C LEU A 40 -7.79 -9.56 7.82
N GLY A 41 -7.88 -8.33 8.31
CA GLY A 41 -7.88 -8.02 9.74
C GLY A 41 -8.99 -8.72 10.51
N VAL A 42 -10.20 -8.80 9.96
CA VAL A 42 -11.32 -9.56 10.56
C VAL A 42 -11.02 -11.05 10.61
N VAL A 43 -10.47 -11.63 9.53
CA VAL A 43 -10.07 -13.04 9.50
C VAL A 43 -8.97 -13.32 10.52
N VAL A 44 -7.93 -12.48 10.56
CA VAL A 44 -6.82 -12.57 11.51
C VAL A 44 -7.32 -12.46 12.95
N LEU A 45 -8.23 -11.52 13.24
CA LEU A 45 -8.87 -11.37 14.54
C LEU A 45 -9.62 -12.63 14.93
N TYR A 46 -10.45 -13.17 14.04
CA TYR A 46 -11.19 -14.40 14.30
C TYR A 46 -10.26 -15.58 14.60
N LEU A 47 -9.21 -15.76 13.80
CA LEU A 47 -8.22 -16.83 14.00
C LEU A 47 -7.41 -16.65 15.30
N SER A 48 -7.18 -15.41 15.74
CA SER A 48 -6.47 -15.12 16.98
C SER A 48 -7.22 -15.61 18.23
N LEU A 49 -8.55 -15.71 18.17
CA LEU A 49 -9.40 -16.21 19.26
C LEU A 49 -9.45 -17.75 19.33
N SER A 50 -8.79 -18.45 18.40
CA SER A 50 -8.80 -19.90 18.38
C SER A 50 -8.12 -20.50 19.61
N LYS A 51 -8.74 -21.53 20.20
CA LYS A 51 -8.15 -22.30 21.32
C LYS A 51 -6.91 -23.10 20.90
N ASN A 52 -6.66 -23.26 19.60
CA ASN A 52 -5.48 -23.98 19.10
C ASN A 52 -4.21 -23.12 19.25
N SER A 53 -3.38 -23.45 20.24
CA SER A 53 -2.13 -22.75 20.54
C SER A 53 -1.16 -22.64 19.35
N ARG A 54 -1.15 -23.63 18.43
CA ARG A 54 -0.31 -23.55 17.22
C ARG A 54 -0.81 -22.48 16.26
N LEU A 55 -2.12 -22.44 16.03
CA LEU A 55 -2.74 -21.45 15.14
C LEU A 55 -2.58 -20.04 15.71
N ALA A 56 -2.84 -19.86 17.01
CA ALA A 56 -2.64 -18.59 17.68
C ALA A 56 -1.19 -18.07 17.52
N ARG A 57 -0.19 -18.95 17.65
CA ARG A 57 1.22 -18.59 17.43
C ARG A 57 1.52 -18.15 16.00
N TRP A 58 0.96 -18.82 14.99
CA TRP A 58 1.11 -18.40 13.60
C TRP A 58 0.47 -17.03 13.34
N VAL A 59 -0.71 -16.78 13.92
CA VAL A 59 -1.38 -15.49 13.83
C VAL A 59 -0.57 -14.38 14.51
N GLU A 60 0.02 -14.64 15.68
CA GLU A 60 0.92 -13.68 16.33
C GLU A 60 2.17 -13.40 15.48
N ALA A 61 2.77 -14.42 14.87
CA ALA A 61 3.90 -14.23 13.97
C ALA A 61 3.53 -13.38 12.75
N TYR A 62 2.37 -13.62 12.14
CA TYR A 62 1.83 -12.81 11.05
C TYR A 62 1.69 -11.34 11.47
N LYS A 63 0.98 -11.08 12.59
CA LYS A 63 0.81 -9.71 13.11
C LYS A 63 2.15 -9.04 13.40
N SER A 64 3.06 -9.74 14.06
CA SER A 64 4.38 -9.22 14.41
C SER A 64 5.22 -8.92 13.18
N PHE A 65 5.09 -9.68 12.09
CA PHE A 65 5.79 -9.41 10.84
C PHE A 65 5.31 -8.11 10.21
N PHE A 66 3.99 -7.93 10.04
CA PHE A 66 3.44 -6.73 9.39
C PHE A 66 3.49 -5.47 10.26
N ILE A 67 3.42 -5.60 11.59
CA ILE A 67 3.53 -4.45 12.52
C ILE A 67 5.01 -4.12 12.82
N GLY A 68 5.87 -5.13 12.88
CA GLY A 68 7.28 -4.97 13.24
C GLY A 68 8.20 -4.65 12.05
N THR A 69 7.76 -4.91 10.81
CA THR A 69 8.55 -4.63 9.60
C THR A 69 8.14 -3.30 8.99
N PRO A 70 9.09 -2.38 8.72
CA PRO A 70 8.77 -1.15 8.00
C PRO A 70 8.18 -1.46 6.62
N LEU A 71 7.00 -0.90 6.33
CA LEU A 71 6.30 -1.14 5.05
C LEU A 71 7.19 -0.84 3.83
N ILE A 72 8.00 0.22 3.92
CA ILE A 72 8.93 0.60 2.85
C ILE A 72 9.94 -0.50 2.54
N CYS A 73 10.39 -1.28 3.53
CA CYS A 73 11.30 -2.40 3.32
C CYS A 73 10.62 -3.51 2.52
N ILE A 74 9.36 -3.83 2.85
CA ILE A 74 8.57 -4.86 2.14
C ILE A 74 8.38 -4.43 0.67
N ILE A 75 7.94 -3.19 0.45
CA ILE A 75 7.75 -2.62 -0.89
C ILE A 75 9.07 -2.64 -1.67
N TYR A 76 10.18 -2.26 -1.04
CA TYR A 76 11.50 -2.26 -1.69
C TYR A 76 11.92 -3.67 -2.12
N ILE A 77 11.75 -4.68 -1.25
CA ILE A 77 12.07 -6.08 -1.57
C ILE A 77 11.18 -6.59 -2.71
N LEU A 78 9.88 -6.32 -2.67
CA LEU A 78 8.95 -6.77 -3.71
C LEU A 78 9.18 -6.06 -5.05
N TYR A 79 9.43 -4.75 -5.04
CA TYR A 79 9.55 -3.97 -6.27
C TYR A 79 10.94 -4.05 -6.92
N TYR A 80 12.02 -4.09 -6.12
CA TYR A 80 13.39 -4.12 -6.63
C TYR A 80 14.08 -5.48 -6.47
N GLY A 81 13.72 -6.25 -5.43
CA GLY A 81 14.31 -7.57 -5.19
C GLY A 81 13.67 -8.65 -6.07
N LEU A 82 12.34 -8.75 -6.08
CA LEU A 82 11.63 -9.81 -6.80
C LEU A 82 11.90 -9.86 -8.33
N PRO A 83 12.12 -8.73 -9.04
CA PRO A 83 12.54 -8.77 -10.44
C PRO A 83 13.84 -9.52 -10.71
N THR A 84 14.75 -9.64 -9.73
CA THR A 84 15.98 -10.44 -9.86
C THR A 84 15.69 -11.95 -9.97
N LEU A 85 14.52 -12.39 -9.49
CA LEU A 85 14.02 -13.76 -9.59
C LEU A 85 13.12 -13.97 -10.82
N GLY A 86 12.95 -12.95 -11.66
CA GLY A 86 12.14 -13.01 -12.89
C GLY A 86 10.68 -12.57 -12.74
N PHE A 87 10.21 -12.23 -11.54
CA PHE A 87 8.84 -11.73 -11.33
C PHE A 87 8.81 -10.21 -11.31
N ARG A 88 8.09 -9.61 -12.25
CA ARG A 88 7.88 -8.15 -12.31
C ARG A 88 6.45 -7.84 -11.90
N MET A 89 6.32 -7.05 -10.84
CA MET A 89 5.05 -6.57 -10.34
C MET A 89 4.92 -5.08 -10.59
N SER A 90 3.72 -4.63 -10.92
CA SER A 90 3.39 -3.21 -10.97
C SER A 90 3.43 -2.58 -9.58
N PRO A 91 3.64 -1.25 -9.46
CA PRO A 91 3.61 -0.56 -8.16
C PRO A 91 2.31 -0.79 -7.37
N PHE A 92 1.19 -0.93 -8.08
CA PHE A 92 -0.11 -1.21 -7.50
C PHE A 92 -0.14 -2.61 -6.86
N GLU A 93 0.28 -3.65 -7.59
CA GLU A 93 0.32 -5.03 -7.08
C GLU A 93 1.24 -5.16 -5.87
N VAL A 94 2.43 -4.53 -5.92
CA VAL A 94 3.36 -4.52 -4.80
C VAL A 94 2.72 -3.91 -3.56
N THR A 95 2.03 -2.77 -3.71
CA THR A 95 1.45 -2.07 -2.56
C THR A 95 0.28 -2.85 -1.96
N VAL A 96 -0.55 -3.48 -2.79
CA VAL A 96 -1.65 -4.35 -2.32
C VAL A 96 -1.13 -5.60 -1.61
N LEU A 97 -0.03 -6.19 -2.08
CA LEU A 97 0.57 -7.37 -1.45
C LEU A 97 1.34 -7.03 -0.16
N ALA A 98 1.96 -5.85 -0.11
CA ALA A 98 2.70 -5.39 1.05
C ALA A 98 1.79 -4.96 2.21
N SER A 99 0.52 -4.62 1.93
CA SER A 99 -0.46 -4.31 2.97
C SER A 99 -0.93 -5.59 3.70
N PRO A 100 -1.10 -5.55 5.04
CA PRO A 100 -1.62 -6.66 5.84
C PRO A 100 -3.10 -6.99 5.59
#